data_AF-A0A3N0DU45-F1
#
_entry.id   AF-A0A3N0DU45-F1
#
_cell.length_a   1.000
_cell.length_b   1.000
_cell.length_c   1.000
_cell.angle_alpha   90.00
_cell.angle_beta   90.00
_cell.angle_gamma   90.00
#
_symmetry.space_group_name_H-M   'P 1'
#
loop_
_entity.id
_entity.type
_entity.pdbx_description
1 polymer ?
#
loop_
_entity_poly.entity_id
_entity_poly.type
_entity_poly.pdbx_seq_one_letter_code
_entity_poly.pdbx_strand_id
1 'polypeptide(L)'
;MRFTRAAALLAVATIALSGCTSKNDAPKKPAAGTSPGVTIGTGSPSATGSASPTSTPTLPDIPDAFLPAGLVPGLNASWQWQDGTSSHGDGKPFGVCAKADLASIGADKVGERTYFPPDDSDDSAAQLVARFPDAKSAAQAWSVLESWRSRCAATIGAALGPKVGSETAVKLPDKAVGRWYLVSWNPAGEETGRFEAFGMVRQGSLISVLRITNSGQDYNYPRGEEPMTKMVQLAGLRLFAGFGKTQG
;
A
#
# COMPACT_ATOMS: atom_id res chain seq x y z
N MET A 1 39.04 21.37 -31.02
CA MET A 1 37.67 20.96 -31.40
C MET A 1 36.73 22.11 -31.07
N ARG A 2 35.97 22.60 -32.06
CA ARG A 2 35.13 23.81 -31.94
C ARG A 2 33.73 23.41 -31.46
N PHE A 3 33.28 24.01 -30.36
CA PHE A 3 31.93 23.83 -29.82
C PHE A 3 30.95 24.77 -30.54
N THR A 4 30.06 24.19 -31.33
CA THR A 4 28.95 24.91 -31.97
C THR A 4 27.81 25.05 -30.98
N ARG A 5 27.53 26.28 -30.53
CA ARG A 5 26.36 26.62 -29.70
C ARG A 5 25.13 26.73 -30.60
N ALA A 6 24.13 25.86 -30.41
CA ALA A 6 22.82 26.03 -31.02
C ALA A 6 21.87 26.68 -30.00
N ALA A 7 21.39 27.88 -30.33
CA ALA A 7 20.34 28.59 -29.63
C ALA A 7 18.98 28.09 -30.14
N ALA A 8 18.11 27.63 -29.23
CA ALA A 8 16.73 27.28 -29.55
C ALA A 8 15.80 28.42 -29.11
N LEU A 9 15.02 28.92 -30.06
CA LEU A 9 14.02 29.97 -29.89
C LEU A 9 12.90 29.54 -28.94
N LEU A 10 12.57 30.42 -27.99
CA LEU A 10 11.35 30.38 -27.19
C LEU A 10 10.18 30.93 -28.04
N ALA A 11 9.18 30.09 -28.31
CA ALA A 11 7.89 30.54 -28.85
C ALA A 11 6.90 30.70 -27.70
N VAL A 12 6.47 31.96 -27.45
CA VAL A 12 5.43 32.29 -26.47
C VAL A 12 4.07 32.11 -27.14
N ALA A 13 3.30 31.12 -26.69
CA ALA A 13 1.90 30.94 -27.10
C ALA A 13 0.97 31.52 -26.03
N THR A 14 0.40 32.69 -26.31
CA THR A 14 -0.71 33.29 -25.56
C THR A 14 -2.01 32.55 -25.89
N ILE A 15 -2.60 31.85 -24.91
CA ILE A 15 -3.94 31.28 -25.02
C ILE A 15 -4.93 32.21 -24.31
N ALA A 16 -5.89 32.72 -25.07
CA ALA A 16 -6.98 33.56 -24.60
C ALA A 16 -8.01 32.73 -23.81
N LEU A 17 -8.30 33.15 -22.58
CA LEU A 17 -9.38 32.64 -21.75
C LEU A 17 -10.71 33.25 -22.22
N SER A 18 -11.54 32.44 -22.88
CA SER A 18 -12.96 32.75 -23.12
C SER A 18 -13.80 31.97 -22.10
N GLY A 19 -14.62 32.69 -21.35
CA GLY A 19 -15.35 32.18 -20.19
C GLY A 19 -16.53 31.26 -20.50
N CYS A 20 -16.94 30.52 -19.48
CA CYS A 20 -18.31 30.07 -19.29
C CYS A 20 -18.68 30.30 -17.82
N THR A 21 -19.56 31.26 -17.61
CA THR A 21 -20.29 31.50 -16.37
C THR A 21 -21.36 30.41 -16.22
N SER A 22 -21.20 29.50 -15.26
CA SER A 22 -22.24 28.55 -14.88
C SER A 22 -22.81 28.88 -13.51
N LYS A 23 -24.14 28.93 -13.50
CA LYS A 23 -25.06 29.43 -12.48
C LYS A 23 -24.87 28.77 -11.11
N ASN A 24 -25.07 29.60 -10.09
CA ASN A 24 -25.34 29.24 -8.71
C ASN A 24 -26.64 28.41 -8.62
N ASP A 25 -26.52 27.13 -8.31
CA ASP A 25 -27.61 26.34 -7.74
C ASP A 25 -27.22 25.92 -6.33
N ALA A 26 -27.69 26.70 -5.35
CA ALA A 26 -27.52 26.40 -3.93
C ALA A 26 -28.40 25.18 -3.55
N PRO A 27 -27.86 24.16 -2.87
CA PRO A 27 -28.67 23.06 -2.36
C PRO A 27 -29.64 23.53 -1.27
N LYS A 28 -30.91 23.28 -1.54
CA LYS A 28 -32.06 23.46 -0.65
C LYS A 28 -31.84 22.77 0.70
N LYS A 29 -31.83 23.56 1.77
CA LYS A 29 -31.80 23.15 3.19
C LYS A 29 -32.88 22.08 3.48
N PRO A 30 -32.53 20.87 3.93
CA PRO A 30 -33.50 19.88 4.36
C PRO A 30 -34.24 20.34 5.62
N ALA A 31 -35.55 20.06 5.65
CA ALA A 31 -36.43 20.34 6.77
C ALA A 31 -36.04 19.51 8.01
N ALA A 32 -36.13 20.14 9.18
CA ALA A 32 -35.97 19.50 10.48
C ALA A 32 -37.08 18.46 10.70
N GLY A 33 -36.72 17.18 10.64
CA GLY A 33 -37.57 16.06 11.01
C GLY A 33 -37.58 15.88 12.53
N THR A 34 -38.79 15.84 13.09
CA THR A 34 -39.12 15.64 14.49
C THR A 34 -38.52 14.36 15.08
N SER A 35 -37.91 14.52 16.25
CA SER A 35 -37.32 13.46 17.08
C SER A 35 -38.40 12.61 17.76
N PRO A 36 -38.45 11.27 17.58
CA PRO A 36 -39.26 10.40 18.42
C PRO A 36 -38.59 10.19 19.78
N GLY A 37 -39.34 10.46 20.85
CA GLY A 37 -38.92 10.21 22.23
C GLY A 37 -38.66 8.72 22.47
N VAL A 38 -37.47 8.41 22.99
CA VAL A 38 -37.10 7.06 23.42
C VAL A 38 -37.52 6.89 24.88
N THR A 39 -38.46 5.98 25.11
CA THR A 39 -38.89 5.51 26.42
C THR A 39 -37.76 4.72 27.08
N ILE A 40 -37.30 5.17 28.24
CA ILE A 40 -36.30 4.48 29.07
C ILE A 40 -37.03 3.37 29.84
N GLY A 41 -36.78 2.12 29.44
CA GLY A 41 -37.21 0.93 30.17
C GLY A 41 -36.16 0.53 31.20
N THR A 42 -36.49 0.71 32.48
CA THR A 42 -35.69 0.26 33.63
C THR A 42 -35.88 -1.25 33.83
N GLY A 43 -35.06 -2.05 33.15
CA GLY A 43 -34.98 -3.50 33.36
C GLY A 43 -33.61 -3.86 33.92
N SER A 44 -33.56 -4.28 35.19
CA SER A 44 -32.36 -4.74 35.88
C SER A 44 -32.36 -6.26 35.97
N PRO A 45 -31.59 -6.97 35.13
CA PRO A 45 -31.21 -8.36 35.39
C PRO A 45 -29.79 -8.43 35.97
N SER A 46 -29.70 -8.77 37.26
CA SER A 46 -28.46 -9.27 37.87
C SER A 46 -28.14 -10.65 37.30
N ALA A 47 -27.17 -10.72 36.39
CA ALA A 47 -26.55 -11.97 35.98
C ALA A 47 -25.07 -11.94 36.36
N THR A 48 -24.74 -12.56 37.50
CA THR A 48 -23.37 -12.79 37.96
C THR A 48 -22.75 -13.93 37.14
N GLY A 49 -22.46 -13.66 35.87
CA GLY A 49 -21.68 -14.56 35.02
C GLY A 49 -20.20 -14.29 35.25
N SER A 50 -19.51 -15.22 35.90
CA SER A 50 -18.04 -15.23 35.98
C SER A 50 -17.50 -15.45 34.58
N ALA A 51 -17.16 -14.35 33.88
CA ALA A 51 -16.58 -14.40 32.56
C ALA A 51 -15.15 -14.92 32.67
N SER A 52 -14.88 -16.11 32.12
CA SER A 52 -13.51 -16.57 31.90
C SER A 52 -12.75 -15.51 31.09
N PRO A 53 -11.52 -15.14 31.49
CA PRO A 53 -10.74 -14.16 30.75
C PRO A 53 -10.51 -14.69 29.34
N THR A 54 -11.13 -14.05 28.36
CA THR A 54 -10.80 -14.28 26.96
C THR A 54 -9.46 -13.60 26.74
N SER A 55 -8.40 -14.39 26.65
CA SER A 55 -7.06 -13.92 26.31
C SER A 55 -7.13 -13.24 24.94
N THR A 56 -7.04 -11.90 24.96
CA THR A 56 -6.93 -11.13 23.72
C THR A 56 -5.57 -11.43 23.12
N PRO A 57 -5.50 -11.94 21.87
CA PRO A 57 -4.24 -12.24 21.23
C PRO A 57 -3.34 -10.99 21.21
N THR A 58 -2.11 -11.12 21.70
CA THR A 58 -1.11 -10.05 21.62
C THR A 58 -0.71 -9.87 20.15
N LEU A 59 -0.80 -8.64 19.66
CA LEU A 59 -0.36 -8.29 18.31
C LEU A 59 1.19 -8.31 18.24
N PRO A 60 1.80 -8.75 17.13
CA PRO A 60 3.25 -8.65 16.95
C PRO A 60 3.70 -7.19 16.99
N ASP A 61 4.91 -6.97 17.52
CA ASP A 61 5.62 -5.73 17.27
C ASP A 61 6.06 -5.67 15.80
N ILE A 62 6.11 -4.45 15.25
CA ILE A 62 6.39 -4.22 13.83
C ILE A 62 7.70 -4.89 13.35
N PRO A 63 8.82 -4.85 14.09
CA PRO A 63 10.04 -5.52 13.67
C PRO A 63 9.88 -7.03 13.42
N ASP A 64 9.04 -7.71 14.20
CA ASP A 64 8.80 -9.15 14.08
C ASP A 64 7.93 -9.51 12.87
N ALA A 65 7.18 -8.52 12.35
CA ALA A 65 6.31 -8.66 11.18
C ALA A 65 7.07 -8.52 9.84
N PHE A 66 8.31 -8.02 9.85
CA PHE A 66 9.10 -7.93 8.64
C PHE A 66 9.60 -9.30 8.17
N LEU A 67 9.66 -9.46 6.85
CA LEU A 67 10.38 -10.55 6.22
C LEU A 67 11.89 -10.32 6.42
N PRO A 68 12.67 -11.33 6.84
CA PRO A 68 14.12 -11.31 6.65
C PRO A 68 14.44 -11.39 5.15
N ALA A 69 15.58 -10.84 4.70
CA ALA A 69 15.94 -10.82 3.28
C ALA A 69 15.94 -12.21 2.61
N GLY A 70 16.41 -13.24 3.31
CA GLY A 70 16.39 -14.63 2.81
C GLY A 70 14.98 -15.23 2.57
N LEU A 71 13.91 -14.54 3.00
CA LEU A 71 12.53 -14.90 2.69
C LEU A 71 11.90 -13.98 1.62
N VAL A 72 12.57 -12.91 1.20
CA VAL A 72 12.09 -12.08 0.10
C VAL A 72 12.36 -12.83 -1.21
N PRO A 73 11.33 -13.14 -2.02
CA PRO A 73 11.54 -13.86 -3.27
C PRO A 73 12.38 -13.04 -4.26
N GLY A 74 13.40 -13.67 -4.84
CA GLY A 74 14.23 -13.07 -5.88
C GLY A 74 13.48 -12.88 -7.21
N LEU A 75 14.02 -12.02 -8.07
CA LEU A 75 13.52 -11.85 -9.45
C LEU A 75 13.80 -13.08 -10.34
N ASN A 76 14.72 -13.95 -9.92
CA ASN A 76 14.99 -15.24 -10.55
C ASN A 76 15.67 -16.18 -9.55
N ALA A 77 15.98 -17.40 -9.95
CA ALA A 77 16.57 -18.41 -9.07
C ALA A 77 17.95 -18.03 -8.51
N SER A 78 18.73 -17.19 -9.20
CA SER A 78 20.03 -16.68 -8.73
C SER A 78 19.93 -15.38 -7.94
N TRP A 79 18.76 -14.73 -7.92
CA TRP A 79 18.60 -13.42 -7.28
C TRP A 79 18.34 -13.60 -5.78
N GLN A 80 19.22 -13.03 -4.95
CA GLN A 80 19.08 -13.07 -3.50
C GLN A 80 19.15 -11.64 -2.96
N TRP A 81 18.07 -11.21 -2.33
CA TRP A 81 18.03 -9.90 -1.70
C TRP A 81 18.93 -9.87 -0.46
N GLN A 82 19.52 -8.71 -0.20
CA GLN A 82 20.28 -8.41 1.00
C GLN A 82 19.44 -7.58 1.96
N ASP A 83 19.70 -7.68 3.26
CA ASP A 83 19.03 -6.86 4.25
C ASP A 83 19.40 -5.39 4.05
N GLY A 84 18.38 -4.53 3.94
CA GLY A 84 18.55 -3.08 3.96
C GLY A 84 18.28 -2.49 5.34
N THR A 85 17.84 -1.24 5.34
CA THR A 85 17.56 -0.48 6.56
C THR A 85 16.16 -0.77 7.08
N SER A 86 15.98 -0.75 8.41
CA SER A 86 14.66 -0.70 9.04
C SER A 86 14.46 0.66 9.71
N SER A 87 13.27 1.25 9.56
CA SER A 87 12.93 2.55 10.13
C SER A 87 11.49 2.59 10.67
N HIS A 88 11.23 3.55 11.55
CA HIS A 88 9.86 4.00 11.81
C HIS A 88 9.47 4.85 10.60
N GLY A 89 8.44 4.47 9.85
CA GLY A 89 8.12 5.05 8.54
C GLY A 89 8.29 6.57 8.51
N ASP A 90 8.95 7.09 7.49
CA ASP A 90 9.46 8.48 7.46
C ASP A 90 8.41 9.52 7.07
N GLY A 91 7.13 9.15 7.12
CA GLY A 91 6.01 10.01 6.69
C GLY A 91 5.92 10.20 5.18
N LYS A 92 6.63 9.41 4.37
CA LYS A 92 6.52 9.48 2.90
C LYS A 92 5.51 8.46 2.34
N PRO A 93 4.89 8.77 1.19
CA PRO A 93 4.12 7.79 0.44
C PRO A 93 4.98 6.58 0.04
N PHE A 94 4.44 5.37 0.22
CA PHE A 94 5.14 4.12 -0.10
C PHE A 94 4.89 3.69 -1.55
N GLY A 95 5.86 3.98 -2.43
CA GLY A 95 5.82 3.64 -3.85
C GLY A 95 5.03 4.62 -4.72
N VAL A 96 5.06 4.42 -6.04
CA VAL A 96 4.53 5.39 -7.02
C VAL A 96 3.01 5.60 -6.99
N CYS A 97 2.25 4.66 -6.45
CA CYS A 97 0.79 4.78 -6.39
C CYS A 97 0.27 5.47 -5.12
N ALA A 98 1.07 5.50 -4.05
CA ALA A 98 0.62 6.04 -2.77
C ALA A 98 0.48 7.58 -2.84
N LYS A 99 -0.57 8.10 -2.21
CA LYS A 99 -0.81 9.56 -2.14
C LYS A 99 -0.38 10.18 -0.81
N ALA A 100 -0.26 9.36 0.23
CA ALA A 100 0.16 9.76 1.56
C ALA A 100 0.79 8.55 2.27
N ASP A 101 1.41 8.76 3.42
CA ASP A 101 1.90 7.67 4.26
C ASP A 101 0.75 7.00 5.05
N LEU A 102 1.00 5.80 5.61
CA LEU A 102 -0.05 5.08 6.34
C LEU A 102 -0.42 5.71 7.70
N ALA A 103 0.47 6.47 8.33
CA ALA A 103 0.14 7.16 9.58
C ALA A 103 -0.88 8.28 9.33
N SER A 104 -0.75 9.01 8.22
CA SER A 104 -1.70 10.05 7.80
C SER A 104 -3.13 9.54 7.56
N ILE A 105 -3.31 8.23 7.31
CA ILE A 105 -4.63 7.59 7.14
C ILE A 105 -5.05 6.76 8.35
N GLY A 106 -4.42 6.97 9.51
CA GLY A 106 -4.88 6.46 10.80
C GLY A 106 -4.11 5.27 11.35
N ALA A 107 -2.91 4.97 10.86
CA ALA A 107 -2.03 4.00 11.53
C ALA A 107 -1.35 4.62 12.76
N ASP A 108 -1.39 3.94 13.90
CA ASP A 108 -0.74 4.38 15.15
C ASP A 108 0.76 4.06 15.18
N LYS A 109 1.15 3.00 14.46
CA LYS A 109 2.55 2.62 14.28
C LYS A 109 2.78 2.22 12.84
N VAL A 110 3.89 2.69 12.28
CA VAL A 110 4.37 2.32 10.96
C VAL A 110 5.85 1.98 11.06
N GLY A 111 6.27 0.93 10.38
CA GLY A 111 7.68 0.69 10.11
C GLY A 111 7.88 0.26 8.67
N GLU A 112 9.07 0.53 8.18
CA GLU A 112 9.51 0.13 6.85
C GLU A 112 10.82 -0.65 6.96
N ARG A 113 10.97 -1.65 6.10
CA ARG A 113 12.21 -2.36 5.86
C ARG A 113 12.51 -2.38 4.37
N THR A 114 13.72 -2.00 3.99
CA THR A 114 14.22 -2.09 2.62
C THR A 114 15.08 -3.34 2.43
N TYR A 115 15.22 -3.76 1.17
CA TYR A 115 16.09 -4.85 0.75
C TYR A 115 16.83 -4.43 -0.52
N PHE A 116 18.11 -4.77 -0.58
CA PHE A 116 19.01 -4.36 -1.66
C PHE A 116 19.33 -5.52 -2.59
N PRO A 117 19.59 -5.25 -3.87
CA PRO A 117 19.94 -6.28 -4.84
C PRO A 117 21.30 -6.90 -4.51
N PRO A 118 21.63 -8.07 -5.08
CA PRO A 118 22.94 -8.69 -4.92
C PRO A 118 24.05 -8.00 -5.75
N ASP A 119 23.71 -7.05 -6.61
CA ASP A 119 24.60 -6.33 -7.53
C ASP A 119 24.41 -4.81 -7.45
N ASP A 120 25.03 -4.06 -8.38
CA ASP A 120 24.97 -2.60 -8.46
C ASP A 120 23.75 -2.09 -9.27
N SER A 121 22.72 -2.92 -9.48
CA SER A 121 21.48 -2.48 -10.12
C SER A 121 20.72 -1.49 -9.24
N ASP A 122 19.77 -0.78 -9.85
CA ASP A 122 18.85 0.11 -9.14
C ASP A 122 17.52 -0.58 -8.76
N ASP A 123 17.48 -1.90 -8.89
CA ASP A 123 16.38 -2.73 -8.42
C ASP A 123 16.29 -2.65 -6.89
N SER A 124 15.08 -2.73 -6.35
CA SER A 124 14.91 -2.69 -4.89
C SER A 124 13.66 -3.43 -4.47
N ALA A 125 13.64 -3.87 -3.21
CA ALA A 125 12.41 -4.33 -2.58
C ALA A 125 12.21 -3.61 -1.24
N ALA A 126 10.97 -3.53 -0.80
CA ALA A 126 10.64 -2.98 0.50
C ALA A 126 9.36 -3.61 1.06
N GLN A 127 9.24 -3.59 2.38
CA GLN A 127 8.04 -3.94 3.12
C GLN A 127 7.73 -2.83 4.11
N LEU A 128 6.51 -2.32 4.05
CA LEU A 128 5.95 -1.42 5.05
C LEU A 128 4.88 -2.16 5.84
N VAL A 129 4.98 -2.11 7.17
CA VAL A 129 3.97 -2.68 8.07
C VAL A 129 3.36 -1.55 8.89
N ALA A 130 2.04 -1.49 8.91
CA ALA A 130 1.29 -0.53 9.69
C ALA A 130 0.30 -1.23 10.62
N ARG A 131 0.18 -0.68 11.83
CA ARG A 131 -0.80 -1.08 12.83
C ARG A 131 -1.81 0.03 13.03
N PHE A 132 -3.08 -0.33 12.91
CA PHE A 132 -4.22 0.55 13.13
C PHE A 132 -4.82 0.29 14.52
N PRO A 133 -5.67 1.21 15.02
CA PRO A 133 -6.33 1.04 16.33
C PRO A 133 -7.13 -0.25 16.42
N ASP A 134 -7.79 -0.65 15.33
CA ASP A 134 -8.62 -1.85 15.27
C ASP A 134 -8.77 -2.39 13.83
N ALA A 135 -9.42 -3.55 13.71
CA ALA A 135 -9.63 -4.20 12.43
C ALA A 135 -10.55 -3.43 11.47
N LYS A 136 -11.43 -2.57 12.01
CA LYS A 136 -12.34 -1.73 11.22
C LYS A 136 -11.56 -0.60 10.56
N SER A 137 -10.67 0.05 11.30
CA SER A 137 -9.77 1.10 10.84
C SER A 137 -8.82 0.56 9.78
N ALA A 138 -8.24 -0.63 10.00
CA ALA A 138 -7.44 -1.31 8.97
C ALA A 138 -8.26 -1.65 7.71
N ALA A 139 -9.53 -2.04 7.84
CA ALA A 139 -10.40 -2.27 6.68
C ALA A 139 -10.66 -0.98 5.88
N GLN A 140 -10.84 0.15 6.55
CA GLN A 140 -11.01 1.45 5.90
C GLN A 140 -9.74 1.89 5.18
N ALA A 141 -8.58 1.77 5.85
CA ALA A 141 -7.29 2.06 5.23
C ALA A 141 -7.01 1.15 4.02
N TRP A 142 -7.41 -0.12 4.07
CA TRP A 142 -7.33 -1.02 2.91
C TRP A 142 -8.13 -0.48 1.71
N SER A 143 -9.36 -0.01 1.91
CA SER A 143 -10.14 0.60 0.83
C SER A 143 -9.50 1.90 0.30
N VAL A 144 -8.78 2.65 1.15
CA VAL A 144 -7.99 3.80 0.70
C VAL A 144 -6.86 3.35 -0.23
N LEU A 145 -6.13 2.29 0.11
CA LEU A 145 -5.07 1.71 -0.73
C LEU A 145 -5.62 1.23 -2.08
N GLU A 146 -6.75 0.53 -2.09
CA GLU A 146 -7.45 0.13 -3.33
C GLU A 146 -7.82 1.35 -4.19
N SER A 147 -8.24 2.46 -3.55
CA SER A 147 -8.55 3.72 -4.24
C SER A 147 -7.32 4.45 -4.77
N TRP A 148 -6.13 4.21 -4.20
CA TRP A 148 -4.87 4.75 -4.70
C TRP A 148 -4.45 4.02 -5.95
N ARG A 149 -4.49 2.68 -5.95
CA ARG A 149 -4.28 1.86 -7.16
C ARG A 149 -5.18 2.32 -8.30
N SER A 150 -6.49 2.43 -8.07
CA SER A 150 -7.45 2.78 -9.14
C SER A 150 -7.19 4.15 -9.77
N ARG A 151 -6.45 5.03 -9.08
CA ARG A 151 -6.06 6.37 -9.54
C ARG A 151 -4.57 6.47 -9.89
N CYS A 152 -3.81 5.38 -9.80
CA CYS A 152 -2.36 5.41 -9.88
C CYS A 152 -1.84 5.90 -11.23
N ALA A 153 -2.46 5.50 -12.34
CA ALA A 153 -2.10 6.00 -13.67
C ALA A 153 -2.22 7.53 -13.78
N ALA A 154 -3.23 8.12 -13.15
CA ALA A 154 -3.38 9.57 -13.11
C ALA A 154 -2.32 10.25 -12.20
N THR A 155 -1.93 9.59 -11.11
CA THR A 155 -0.86 10.06 -10.21
C THR A 155 0.50 10.07 -10.92
N ILE A 156 0.82 9.04 -11.70
CA ILE A 156 2.08 8.95 -12.47
C ILE A 156 2.08 9.96 -13.64
N GLY A 157 0.93 10.21 -14.24
CA GLY A 157 0.77 11.17 -15.33
C GLY A 157 0.84 10.49 -16.71
N ALA A 158 -0.11 10.85 -17.58
CA ALA A 158 -0.30 10.18 -18.87
C ALA A 158 0.91 10.27 -19.81
N ALA A 159 1.73 11.31 -19.70
CA ALA A 159 2.93 11.50 -20.51
C ALA A 159 3.98 10.39 -20.32
N LEU A 160 3.98 9.71 -19.16
CA LEU A 160 4.90 8.60 -18.87
C LEU A 160 4.35 7.23 -19.31
N GLY A 161 3.18 7.21 -19.96
CA GLY A 161 2.52 6.00 -20.44
C GLY A 161 2.25 4.93 -19.37
N PRO A 162 1.73 5.27 -18.17
CA PRO A 162 1.58 4.30 -17.09
C PRO A 162 0.56 3.21 -17.43
N LYS A 163 0.89 1.97 -17.08
CA LYS A 163 0.00 0.82 -17.13
C LYS A 163 -0.15 0.27 -15.71
N VAL A 164 -1.39 0.17 -15.24
CA VAL A 164 -1.72 -0.41 -13.93
C VAL A 164 -2.48 -1.70 -14.18
N GLY A 165 -1.85 -2.83 -13.85
CA GLY A 165 -2.44 -4.15 -14.00
C GLY A 165 -3.64 -4.38 -13.07
N SER A 166 -4.46 -5.37 -13.41
CA SER A 166 -5.53 -5.87 -12.53
C SER A 166 -4.97 -6.41 -11.22
N GLU A 167 -5.78 -6.37 -10.16
CA GLU A 167 -5.40 -7.03 -8.91
C GLU A 167 -5.53 -8.55 -9.05
N THR A 168 -4.54 -9.25 -8.53
CA THR A 168 -4.53 -10.71 -8.37
C THR A 168 -4.71 -11.03 -6.89
N ALA A 169 -5.78 -11.75 -6.56
CA ALA A 169 -5.99 -12.25 -5.21
C ALA A 169 -4.99 -13.37 -4.88
N VAL A 170 -4.42 -13.31 -3.68
CA VAL A 170 -3.51 -14.34 -3.16
C VAL A 170 -4.21 -15.08 -2.04
N LYS A 171 -4.24 -16.41 -2.13
CA LYS A 171 -4.81 -17.26 -1.09
C LYS A 171 -3.91 -17.20 0.15
N LEU A 172 -4.48 -16.75 1.26
CA LEU A 172 -3.85 -16.69 2.57
C LEU A 172 -4.63 -17.56 3.58
N PRO A 173 -4.01 -17.97 4.70
CA PRO A 173 -4.72 -18.64 5.77
C PRO A 173 -5.75 -17.73 6.47
N ASP A 174 -6.77 -18.37 7.04
CA ASP A 174 -7.77 -17.76 7.92
C ASP A 174 -8.51 -16.55 7.33
N LYS A 175 -8.59 -15.45 8.11
CA LYS A 175 -9.29 -14.21 7.77
C LYS A 175 -8.37 -13.17 7.11
N ALA A 176 -7.13 -13.55 6.77
CA ALA A 176 -6.21 -12.64 6.10
C ALA A 176 -6.64 -12.44 4.64
N VAL A 177 -6.50 -11.21 4.14
CA VAL A 177 -6.74 -10.89 2.73
C VAL A 177 -5.43 -10.43 2.09
N GLY A 178 -5.10 -11.01 0.94
CA GLY A 178 -3.87 -10.73 0.20
C GLY A 178 -4.18 -10.43 -1.25
N ARG A 179 -3.56 -9.38 -1.79
CA ARG A 179 -3.66 -9.01 -3.21
C ARG A 179 -2.33 -8.46 -3.70
N TRP A 180 -2.11 -8.52 -5.00
CA TRP A 180 -1.02 -7.78 -5.62
C TRP A 180 -1.40 -7.27 -7.01
N TYR A 181 -0.66 -6.29 -7.51
CA TYR A 181 -0.79 -5.78 -8.87
C TYR A 181 0.56 -5.26 -9.37
N LEU A 182 0.71 -5.15 -10.68
CA LEU A 182 1.90 -4.60 -11.34
C LEU A 182 1.61 -3.20 -11.87
N VAL A 183 2.58 -2.31 -11.75
CA VAL A 183 2.58 -0.99 -12.38
C VAL A 183 3.80 -0.90 -13.27
N SER A 184 3.65 -0.34 -14.47
CA SER A 184 4.78 0.00 -15.33
C SER A 184 4.62 1.37 -15.95
N TRP A 185 5.74 2.05 -16.21
CA TRP A 185 5.79 3.37 -16.85
C TRP A 185 7.18 3.61 -17.46
N ASN A 186 7.30 4.64 -18.29
CA ASN A 186 8.57 5.07 -18.87
C ASN A 186 8.96 6.42 -18.24
N PRO A 187 9.92 6.45 -17.30
CA PRO A 187 10.40 7.70 -16.74
C PRO A 187 10.97 8.64 -17.82
N ALA A 188 10.82 9.94 -17.61
CA ALA A 188 11.37 10.92 -18.54
C ALA A 188 12.91 10.88 -18.54
N GLY A 189 13.52 10.69 -19.70
CA GLY A 189 14.97 10.66 -19.85
C GLY A 189 15.62 9.30 -19.57
N GLU A 190 14.83 8.25 -19.30
CA GLU A 190 15.32 6.88 -19.17
C GLU A 190 15.08 6.08 -20.47
N GLU A 191 16.05 5.25 -20.85
CA GLU A 191 15.94 4.37 -22.02
C GLU A 191 15.15 3.09 -21.74
N THR A 192 15.01 2.73 -20.45
CA THR A 192 14.35 1.52 -20.00
C THR A 192 13.03 1.84 -19.29
N GLY A 193 12.06 0.93 -19.44
CA GLY A 193 10.83 0.99 -18.66
C GLY A 193 11.09 0.63 -17.20
N ARG A 194 10.24 1.15 -16.32
CA ARG A 194 10.18 0.79 -14.90
C ARG A 194 9.00 -0.09 -14.62
N PHE A 195 9.18 -1.01 -13.68
CA PHE A 195 8.15 -1.84 -13.14
C PHE A 195 8.15 -1.74 -11.61
N GLU A 196 6.96 -1.69 -11.03
CA GLU A 196 6.77 -1.78 -9.59
C GLU A 196 5.63 -2.75 -9.30
N ALA A 197 5.98 -3.91 -8.75
CA ALA A 197 5.02 -4.85 -8.22
C ALA A 197 4.63 -4.40 -6.81
N PHE A 198 3.34 -4.29 -6.55
CA PHE A 198 2.78 -3.95 -5.26
C PHE A 198 2.03 -5.14 -4.68
N GLY A 199 2.40 -5.55 -3.47
CA GLY A 199 1.65 -6.50 -2.67
C GLY A 199 0.96 -5.81 -1.50
N MET A 200 -0.20 -6.31 -1.11
CA MET A 200 -0.93 -5.84 0.07
C MET A 200 -1.45 -7.06 0.84
N VAL A 201 -1.30 -7.03 2.16
CA VAL A 201 -1.87 -8.01 3.08
C VAL A 201 -2.56 -7.27 4.22
N ARG A 202 -3.76 -7.70 4.60
CA ARG A 202 -4.42 -7.26 5.84
C ARG A 202 -4.84 -8.44 6.69
N GLN A 203 -4.57 -8.33 7.99
CA GLN A 203 -5.03 -9.28 8.99
C GLN A 203 -5.32 -8.56 10.30
N GLY A 204 -6.57 -8.63 10.79
CA GLY A 204 -6.98 -7.89 11.98
C GLY A 204 -6.74 -6.39 11.80
N SER A 205 -5.99 -5.79 12.72
CA SER A 205 -5.59 -4.38 12.71
C SER A 205 -4.26 -4.08 11.99
N LEU A 206 -3.64 -5.08 11.36
CA LEU A 206 -2.36 -4.94 10.67
C LEU A 206 -2.55 -4.90 9.15
N ILE A 207 -1.78 -4.04 8.49
CA ILE A 207 -1.59 -4.03 7.04
C ILE A 207 -0.09 -4.14 6.75
N SER A 208 0.28 -5.01 5.81
CA SER A 208 1.59 -5.02 5.18
C SER A 208 1.44 -4.59 3.72
N VAL A 209 2.23 -3.60 3.29
CA VAL A 209 2.38 -3.21 1.89
C VAL A 209 3.78 -3.63 1.45
N LEU A 210 3.89 -4.22 0.27
CA LEU A 210 5.11 -4.81 -0.27
C LEU A 210 5.41 -4.16 -1.60
N ARG A 211 6.69 -3.94 -1.89
CA ARG A 211 7.15 -3.38 -3.15
C ARG A 211 8.33 -4.17 -3.67
N ILE A 212 8.33 -4.45 -4.97
CA ILE A 212 9.53 -4.81 -5.73
C ILE A 212 9.58 -3.87 -6.93
N THR A 213 10.65 -3.11 -7.05
CA THR A 213 10.93 -2.23 -8.19
C THR A 213 12.02 -2.88 -9.02
N ASN A 214 11.84 -2.91 -10.34
CA ASN A 214 12.88 -3.34 -11.25
C ASN A 214 12.93 -2.50 -12.53
N SER A 215 14.13 -2.36 -13.07
CA SER A 215 14.41 -1.66 -14.32
C SER A 215 14.69 -2.63 -15.46
N GLY A 216 14.34 -2.27 -16.69
CA GLY A 216 14.74 -3.05 -17.87
C GLY A 216 13.70 -4.07 -18.32
N GLN A 217 14.13 -5.29 -18.69
CA GLN A 217 13.30 -6.23 -19.44
C GLN A 217 12.44 -7.15 -18.56
N ASP A 218 11.15 -7.15 -18.92
CA ASP A 218 10.06 -8.09 -18.71
C ASP A 218 9.83 -8.71 -17.31
N TYR A 219 8.85 -8.15 -16.60
CA TYR A 219 8.11 -8.84 -15.53
C TYR A 219 7.17 -9.91 -16.13
N ASN A 220 7.74 -10.93 -16.78
CA ASN A 220 7.01 -11.97 -17.51
C ASN A 220 7.17 -13.34 -16.84
N TYR A 221 6.50 -13.50 -15.71
CA TYR A 221 6.46 -14.77 -14.98
C TYR A 221 5.19 -15.54 -15.35
N PRO A 222 5.22 -16.88 -15.32
CA PRO A 222 3.99 -17.68 -15.36
C PRO A 222 3.04 -17.25 -14.25
N ARG A 223 1.74 -17.35 -14.52
CA ARG A 223 0.71 -16.96 -13.56
C ARG A 223 0.85 -17.75 -12.25
N GLY A 224 0.98 -17.05 -11.13
CA GLY A 224 1.17 -17.63 -9.80
C GLY A 224 2.62 -17.87 -9.42
N GLU A 225 3.57 -17.73 -10.36
CA GLU A 225 5.01 -17.81 -10.12
C GLU A 225 5.66 -16.43 -9.95
N GLU A 226 4.87 -15.37 -9.92
CA GLU A 226 5.39 -14.01 -9.72
C GLU A 226 6.00 -13.90 -8.31
N PRO A 227 7.18 -13.25 -8.15
CA PRO A 227 7.82 -13.12 -6.85
C PRO A 227 6.92 -12.42 -5.83
N MET A 228 6.07 -11.49 -6.29
CA MET A 228 5.12 -10.81 -5.42
C MET A 228 4.02 -11.74 -4.88
N THR A 229 3.55 -12.72 -5.66
CA THR A 229 2.59 -13.74 -5.16
C THR A 229 3.16 -14.44 -3.93
N LYS A 230 4.43 -14.85 -3.98
CA LYS A 230 5.10 -15.52 -2.86
C LYS A 230 5.38 -14.57 -1.69
N MET A 231 5.77 -13.33 -1.97
CA MET A 231 6.04 -12.32 -0.93
C MET A 231 4.77 -11.99 -0.12
N VAL A 232 3.62 -11.87 -0.78
CA VAL A 232 2.30 -11.69 -0.15
C VAL A 232 1.94 -12.88 0.75
N GLN A 233 2.19 -14.11 0.29
CA GLN A 233 1.97 -15.32 1.11
C GLN A 233 2.81 -15.31 2.39
N LEU A 234 4.11 -15.02 2.26
CA LEU A 234 5.04 -15.03 3.38
C LEU A 234 4.74 -13.89 4.37
N ALA A 235 4.39 -12.70 3.88
CA ALA A 235 3.96 -11.60 4.72
C ALA A 235 2.67 -11.93 5.50
N GLY A 236 1.70 -12.58 4.86
CA GLY A 236 0.48 -13.06 5.53
C GLY A 236 0.76 -14.07 6.63
N LEU A 237 1.67 -15.03 6.39
CA LEU A 237 2.09 -15.98 7.43
C LEU A 237 2.78 -15.28 8.62
N ARG A 238 3.57 -14.24 8.35
CA ARG A 238 4.24 -13.45 9.41
C ARG A 238 3.27 -12.64 10.25
N LEU A 239 2.30 -11.98 9.62
CA LEU A 239 1.24 -11.29 10.36
C LEU A 239 0.42 -12.25 11.22
N PHE A 240 0.25 -13.50 10.79
CA PHE A 240 -0.41 -14.54 11.57
C PHE A 240 0.44 -15.06 12.75
N ALA A 241 1.71 -15.41 12.51
CA ALA A 241 2.57 -16.04 13.51
C ALA A 241 2.81 -15.17 14.76
N GLY A 242 2.69 -13.83 14.63
CA GLY A 242 2.75 -12.90 15.74
C GLY A 242 1.69 -13.12 16.83
N PHE A 243 0.57 -13.76 16.50
CA PHE A 243 -0.50 -14.05 17.46
C PHE A 243 -0.28 -15.32 18.29
N GLY A 244 0.71 -16.15 17.94
CA GLY A 244 0.96 -17.46 18.54
C GLY A 244 2.01 -17.50 19.65
N LYS A 245 2.79 -16.42 19.85
CA LYS A 245 3.72 -16.33 20.98
C LYS A 245 2.99 -15.86 22.23
N THR A 246 2.18 -16.74 22.83
CA THR A 246 1.83 -16.59 24.25
C THR A 246 3.12 -16.67 25.07
N GLN A 247 3.40 -15.63 25.84
CA GLN A 247 4.46 -15.64 26.85
C GLN A 247 4.24 -16.85 27.78
N GLY A 248 5.21 -17.76 27.80
CA GLY A 248 5.34 -18.76 28.86
C GLY A 248 5.93 -18.13 30.11
#